data_AF-A0A1Q6WII3-F1
#
_entry.id   AF-A0A1Q6WII3-F1
#
_cell.length_a   1.000
_cell.length_b   1.000
_cell.length_c   1.000
_cell.angle_alpha   90.00
_cell.angle_beta   90.00
_cell.angle_gamma   90.00
#
_symmetry.space_group_name_H-M   'P 1'
#
loop_
_entity.id
_entity.type
_entity.pdbx_description
1 polymer ?
#
loop_
_entity_poly.entity_id
_entity_poly.type
_entity_poly.pdbx_seq_one_letter_code
_entity_poly.pdbx_strand_id
1 'polypeptide(L)'
;MRRSGLTLLETMVALVILGLVVVGFLAVFQGSTRLARDSERWSEAVAYAEDAMEAVKLDPRELLAPARVELRGGFERSVETRAWGGAGGDDSVRLVTVVVTLPDGG
;
A
#
# COMPACT_ATOMS: atom_id res chain seq x y z
N MET A 1 -52.85 -18.06 26.56
CA MET A 1 -51.65 -18.06 25.70
C MET A 1 -52.00 -17.36 24.39
N ARG A 2 -51.69 -16.07 24.26
CA ARG A 2 -51.98 -15.33 23.02
C ARG A 2 -50.91 -15.72 21.99
N ARG A 3 -51.31 -16.49 20.98
CA ARG A 3 -50.52 -16.72 19.78
C ARG A 3 -50.51 -15.42 18.98
N SER A 4 -49.47 -14.61 19.14
CA SER A 4 -49.17 -13.51 18.22
C SER A 4 -48.72 -14.12 16.90
N GLY A 5 -49.64 -14.20 15.93
CA GLY A 5 -49.26 -14.56 14.57
C GLY A 5 -48.34 -13.48 14.02
N LEU A 6 -47.18 -13.89 13.49
CA LEU A 6 -46.30 -13.02 12.71
C LEU A 6 -47.16 -12.20 11.75
N THR A 7 -47.18 -10.88 11.89
CA THR A 7 -47.93 -10.09 10.93
C THR A 7 -47.16 -10.08 9.61
N LEU A 8 -47.87 -10.07 8.49
CA LEU A 8 -47.24 -10.00 7.16
C LEU A 8 -46.36 -8.74 7.06
N LEU A 9 -46.82 -7.64 7.67
CA LEU A 9 -46.07 -6.39 7.80
C LEU A 9 -44.77 -6.57 8.60
N GLU A 10 -44.81 -7.26 9.74
CA GLU A 10 -43.62 -7.52 10.57
C GLU A 10 -42.58 -8.36 9.82
N THR A 11 -43.03 -9.35 9.06
CA THR A 11 -42.15 -10.14 8.21
C THR A 11 -41.51 -9.28 7.11
N MET A 12 -42.30 -8.41 6.47
CA MET A 12 -41.80 -7.48 5.46
C MET A 12 -40.77 -6.51 6.05
N VAL A 13 -41.06 -5.92 7.22
CA VAL A 13 -40.14 -5.00 7.91
C VAL A 13 -38.86 -5.73 8.31
N ALA A 14 -38.95 -6.95 8.84
CA ALA A 14 -37.78 -7.76 9.20
C ALA A 14 -36.91 -8.05 7.97
N LEU A 15 -37.50 -8.38 6.82
CA LEU A 15 -36.76 -8.60 5.58
C LEU A 15 -36.10 -7.33 5.05
N VAL A 16 -36.76 -6.18 5.18
CA VAL A 16 -36.18 -4.88 4.80
C VAL A 16 -34.97 -4.57 5.68
N ILE A 17 -35.12 -4.69 7.00
CA ILE A 17 -34.01 -4.46 7.95
C ILE A 17 -32.85 -5.42 7.65
N LEU A 18 -33.15 -6.70 7.44
CA LEU A 18 -32.14 -7.69 7.08
C LEU A 18 -31.41 -7.32 5.79
N GLY A 19 -32.14 -6.89 4.75
CA GLY A 19 -31.55 -6.42 3.50
C GLY A 19 -30.59 -5.26 3.70
N LEU A 20 -30.97 -4.25 4.50
CA LEU A 20 -30.12 -3.11 4.80
C LEU A 20 -28.86 -3.51 5.56
N VAL A 21 -28.97 -4.42 6.53
CA VAL A 21 -27.83 -4.96 7.29
C VAL A 21 -26.86 -5.70 6.37
N VAL A 22 -27.38 -6.55 5.48
CA VAL A 22 -26.55 -7.30 4.52
C VAL A 22 -25.80 -6.34 3.59
N VAL A 23 -26.47 -5.33 3.05
CA VAL A 23 -25.82 -4.32 2.18
C VAL A 23 -24.74 -3.56 2.94
N GLY A 24 -25.01 -3.12 4.17
CA GLY A 24 -24.02 -2.44 5.02
C GLY A 24 -22.80 -3.31 5.30
N PHE A 25 -23.01 -4.58 5.64
CA PHE A 25 -21.92 -5.53 5.86
C PHE A 25 -21.07 -5.75 4.60
N LEU A 26 -21.70 -5.92 3.43
CA LEU A 26 -20.98 -6.10 2.17
C LEU A 26 -20.12 -4.88 1.83
N ALA A 27 -20.63 -3.66 2.07
CA ALA A 27 -19.88 -2.43 1.81
C ALA A 27 -18.60 -2.37 2.68
N VAL A 28 -18.72 -2.69 3.97
CA VAL A 28 -17.57 -2.72 4.90
C VAL A 28 -16.58 -3.81 4.45
N PHE A 29 -17.05 -5.01 4.14
CA PHE A 29 -16.20 -6.11 3.71
C PHE A 29 -15.43 -5.79 2.42
N GLN A 30 -16.08 -5.16 1.44
CA GLN A 30 -15.42 -4.68 0.23
C GLN A 30 -14.38 -3.60 0.52
N GLY A 31 -14.66 -2.70 1.47
CA GLY A 31 -13.68 -1.72 1.94
C GLY A 31 -12.46 -2.36 2.58
N SER A 32 -12.67 -3.32 3.50
CA SER A 32 -11.59 -4.03 4.18
C SER A 32 -10.69 -4.83 3.23
N THR A 33 -11.28 -5.49 2.23
CA THR A 33 -10.51 -6.26 1.24
C THR A 33 -9.68 -5.38 0.32
N ARG A 34 -10.16 -4.18 -0.04
CA ARG A 34 -9.36 -3.19 -0.78
C ARG A 34 -8.18 -2.70 0.07
N LEU A 35 -8.46 -2.30 1.32
CA LEU A 35 -7.42 -1.81 2.23
C LEU A 35 -6.33 -2.85 2.51
N ALA A 36 -6.70 -4.13 2.64
CA ALA A 36 -5.73 -5.21 2.81
C ALA A 36 -4.79 -5.33 1.61
N ARG A 37 -5.33 -5.27 0.38
CA ARG A 37 -4.51 -5.32 -0.85
C ARG A 37 -3.60 -4.10 -0.99
N ASP A 38 -4.09 -2.91 -0.67
CA ASP A 38 -3.27 -1.69 -0.70
C ASP A 38 -2.14 -1.77 0.33
N SER A 39 -2.42 -2.33 1.51
CA SER A 39 -1.42 -2.56 2.56
C SER A 39 -0.36 -3.59 2.15
N GLU A 40 -0.77 -4.66 1.46
CA GLU A 40 0.15 -5.66 0.89
C GLU A 40 1.08 -5.02 -0.16
N ARG A 41 0.52 -4.24 -1.10
CA ARG A 41 1.30 -3.54 -2.13
C ARG A 41 2.27 -2.53 -1.54
N TRP A 42 1.84 -1.79 -0.53
CA TRP A 42 2.71 -0.86 0.20
C TRP A 42 3.87 -1.59 0.87
N SER A 43 3.58 -2.72 1.53
CA SER A 43 4.61 -3.54 2.19
C SER A 43 5.62 -4.08 1.18
N GLU A 44 5.18 -4.49 -0.01
CA GLU A 44 6.05 -4.92 -1.10
C GLU A 44 6.92 -3.77 -1.63
N ALA A 45 6.37 -2.56 -1.79
CA ALA A 45 7.14 -1.38 -2.17
C ALA A 45 8.24 -1.03 -1.15
N VAL A 46 7.92 -1.14 0.15
CA VAL A 46 8.90 -0.93 1.23
C VAL A 46 10.01 -1.98 1.16
N ALA A 47 9.67 -3.26 0.97
CA ALA A 47 10.68 -4.31 0.81
C ALA A 47 11.62 -4.03 -0.37
N TYR A 48 11.09 -3.62 -1.54
CA TYR A 48 11.93 -3.23 -2.67
C TYR A 48 12.84 -2.03 -2.37
N ALA A 49 12.36 -1.06 -1.58
CA ALA A 49 13.17 0.07 -1.16
C ALA A 49 14.30 -0.35 -0.21
N GLU A 50 14.01 -1.25 0.73
CA GLU A 50 14.99 -1.82 1.66
C GLU A 50 16.06 -2.63 0.93
N ASP A 51 15.67 -3.53 0.01
CA ASP A 51 16.58 -4.31 -0.81
C ASP A 51 17.52 -3.41 -1.62
N ALA A 52 17.00 -2.31 -2.18
CA ALA A 52 17.80 -1.36 -2.93
C ALA A 52 18.78 -0.58 -2.03
N MET A 53 18.35 -0.19 -0.84
CA MET A 53 19.24 0.43 0.15
C MET A 53 20.35 -0.52 0.58
N GLU A 54 20.04 -1.82 0.76
CA GLU A 54 21.03 -2.85 1.07
C GLU A 54 21.99 -3.06 -0.10
N ALA A 55 21.49 -3.17 -1.33
CA ALA A 55 22.32 -3.31 -2.53
C ALA A 55 23.33 -2.15 -2.66
N VAL A 56 22.89 -0.91 -2.46
CA VAL A 56 23.79 0.27 -2.51
C VAL A 56 24.84 0.25 -1.40
N LYS A 57 24.52 -0.29 -0.21
CA LYS A 57 25.48 -0.45 0.88
C LYS A 57 26.53 -1.52 0.57
N LEU A 58 26.13 -2.58 -0.14
CA LEU A 58 27.01 -3.69 -0.50
C LEU A 58 27.91 -3.37 -1.69
N ASP A 59 27.36 -2.76 -2.75
CA ASP A 59 28.11 -2.31 -3.92
C ASP A 59 27.71 -0.88 -4.30
N PRO A 60 28.56 0.13 -4.02
CA PRO A 60 28.31 1.51 -4.41
C PRO A 60 28.18 1.75 -5.92
N ARG A 61 28.56 0.78 -6.77
CA ARG A 61 28.34 0.85 -8.23
C ARG A 61 26.86 0.78 -8.61
N GLU A 62 25.99 0.29 -7.73
CA GLU A 62 24.54 0.36 -7.89
C GLU A 62 24.03 1.81 -8.05
N LEU A 63 24.78 2.81 -7.58
CA LEU A 63 24.48 4.22 -7.80
C LEU A 63 24.65 4.68 -9.25
N LEU A 64 25.33 3.88 -10.08
CA LEU A 64 25.50 4.14 -11.52
C LEU A 64 24.39 3.48 -12.35
N ALA A 65 23.49 2.73 -11.71
CA ALA A 65 22.35 2.11 -12.37
C ALA A 65 21.43 3.18 -13.01
N PRO A 66 20.59 2.80 -13.98
CA PRO A 66 19.63 3.72 -14.58
C PRO A 66 18.80 4.44 -13.52
N ALA A 67 18.51 5.72 -13.76
CA ALA A 67 17.73 6.55 -12.85
C ALA A 67 16.35 5.96 -12.48
N ARG A 68 15.86 5.04 -13.30
CA ARG A 68 14.56 4.40 -13.18
C ARG A 68 14.67 2.95 -13.62
N VAL A 69 14.30 2.02 -12.73
CA VAL A 69 14.38 0.58 -12.95
C VAL A 69 13.00 -0.01 -12.71
N GLU A 70 12.46 -0.70 -13.71
CA GLU A 70 11.21 -1.43 -13.58
C GLU A 70 11.45 -2.71 -12.76
N LEU A 71 10.60 -2.92 -11.77
CA LEU A 71 10.63 -4.05 -10.87
C LEU A 71 9.46 -4.99 -11.20
N ARG A 72 9.52 -6.20 -10.65
CA ARG A 72 8.42 -7.16 -10.78
C ARG A 72 7.13 -6.56 -10.19
N GLY A 73 6.00 -6.83 -10.83
CA GLY A 73 4.70 -6.34 -10.37
C GLY A 73 4.36 -4.93 -10.85
N GLY A 74 5.15 -4.36 -11.76
CA GLY A 74 4.93 -3.02 -12.31
C GLY A 74 5.36 -1.89 -11.38
N PHE A 75 6.06 -2.22 -10.28
CA PHE A 75 6.71 -1.23 -9.45
C PHE A 75 7.88 -0.62 -10.20
N GLU A 76 8.21 0.61 -9.83
CA GLU A 76 9.32 1.32 -10.43
C GLU A 76 10.20 1.90 -9.34
N ARG A 77 11.52 1.79 -9.49
CA ARG A 77 12.48 2.26 -8.50
C ARG A 77 13.37 3.35 -9.09
N SER A 78 13.55 4.44 -8.37
CA SER A 78 14.62 5.41 -8.61
C SER A 78 15.54 5.55 -7.39
N VAL A 79 16.81 5.83 -7.66
CA VAL A 79 17.82 6.07 -6.63
C VAL A 79 18.48 7.41 -6.92
N GLU A 80 18.41 8.31 -5.95
CA GLU A 80 19.02 9.63 -6.02
C GLU A 80 20.11 9.76 -4.97
N THR A 81 21.20 10.45 -5.30
CA THR A 81 22.29 10.69 -4.35
C THR A 81 22.62 12.17 -4.25
N ARG A 82 22.85 12.64 -3.03
CA ARG A 82 23.33 14.01 -2.78
C ARG A 82 24.43 14.01 -1.73
N ALA A 83 25.37 14.95 -1.84
CA ALA A 83 26.36 15.16 -0.80
C ALA A 83 25.69 15.48 0.54
N TRP A 84 26.26 14.97 1.63
CA TRP A 84 25.75 15.21 2.97
C TRP A 84 26.50 16.38 3.62
N GLY A 85 25.78 17.48 3.88
CA GLY A 85 26.35 18.73 4.38
C GLY A 85 26.67 19.69 3.24
N GLY A 86 26.43 20.99 3.44
CA GLY A 86 26.73 22.04 2.45
C GLY A 86 28.24 22.25 2.25
N ALA A 87 28.65 23.42 1.77
CA ALA A 87 30.01 23.78 1.33
C ALA A 87 31.17 23.67 2.38
N GLY A 88 30.99 22.93 3.47
CA GLY A 88 32.03 22.56 4.45
C GLY A 88 31.79 21.21 5.13
N GLY A 89 30.97 20.34 4.55
CA GLY A 89 30.74 18.97 5.02
C GLY A 89 31.80 17.98 4.54
N ASP A 90 31.88 16.83 5.21
CA ASP A 90 32.78 15.73 4.85
C ASP A 90 32.30 15.08 3.53
N ASP A 91 33.08 15.27 2.45
CA ASP A 91 32.80 14.76 1.09
C ASP A 91 32.71 13.22 1.02
N SER A 92 33.10 12.53 2.09
CA SER A 92 33.01 11.07 2.20
C SER A 92 31.60 10.56 2.49
N VAL A 93 30.67 11.41 2.95
CA VAL A 93 29.30 11.01 3.31
C VAL A 93 28.31 11.47 2.24
N ARG A 94 27.50 10.52 1.75
CA ARG A 94 26.46 10.77 0.73
C ARG A 94 25.10 10.33 1.28
N LEU A 95 24.08 11.16 1.07
CA LEU A 95 22.69 10.74 1.26
C LEU A 95 22.22 10.02 0.01
N VAL A 96 21.72 8.80 0.21
CA VAL A 96 21.04 8.01 -0.82
C VAL A 96 19.55 8.04 -0.50
N THR A 97 18.75 8.47 -1.46
CA THR A 97 17.28 8.41 -1.40
C THR A 97 16.81 7.35 -2.39
N VAL A 98 16.06 6.36 -1.89
CA VAL A 98 15.40 5.36 -2.75
C VAL A 98 13.92 5.69 -2.78
N VAL A 99 13.36 5.79 -3.99
CA VAL A 99 11.92 5.99 -4.20
C VAL A 99 11.38 4.79 -4.97
N VAL A 100 10.29 4.21 -4.49
CA VAL A 100 9.56 3.14 -5.16
C VAL A 100 8.15 3.64 -5.48
N THR A 101 7.79 3.62 -6.76
CA THR A 101 6.47 4.01 -7.25
C THR A 101 5.61 2.78 -7.46
N LEU A 102 4.36 2.85 -7.00
CA LEU A 102 3.38 1.78 -7.17
C LEU A 102 2.87 1.70 -8.62
N PRO A 103 2.51 0.50 -9.12
CA PRO A 103 2.06 0.29 -10.50
C PRO A 103 0.83 1.11 -10.92
N ASP A 104 -0.05 1.45 -9.98
CA ASP A 104 -1.28 2.22 -10.26
C ASP A 104 -1.09 3.74 -10.10
N GLY A 105 0.13 4.20 -9.78
CA GLY A 105 0.41 5.58 -9.39
C GLY A 105 -0.06 5.88 -7.97
N GLY A 106 0.85 6.34 -7.11
CA GLY A 106 0.52 6.89 -5.80
C GLY A 106 0.04 8.33 -5.90
#